data_AF-A0A1Q8RL64-F1
#
_entry.id   AF-A0A1Q8RL64-F1
#
_cell.length_a   1.000
_cell.length_b   1.000
_cell.length_c   1.000
_cell.angle_alpha   90.00
_cell.angle_beta   90.00
_cell.angle_gamma   90.00
#
_symmetry.space_group_name_H-M   'P 1'
#
loop_
_entity.id
_entity.type
_entity.pdbx_description
1 polymer ?
#
loop_
_entity_poly.entity_id
_entity_poly.type
_entity_poly.pdbx_seq_one_letter_code
_entity_poly.pdbx_strand_id
1 'polypeptide(L)'
;MTLKEEFATRNFSIYGQWLGVLSMILCLALGIANIFTVHLLLIIFCALALASALVILFIEIPLLLRICPTSSTFDGFIRKISTNYMRAGAYAAMAVIQFLSTIIVTSSLIAAGVFLSLTAICYLLAGIKGQAFVGSKTLGGQGVAQMIV
;
A
#
# COMPACT_ATOMS: atom_id res chain seq x y z
N MET A 1 -13.88 18.65 3.43
CA MET A 1 -13.81 18.41 1.97
C MET A 1 -14.41 17.05 1.72
N THR A 2 -15.37 16.97 0.81
CA THR A 2 -16.08 15.74 0.46
C THR A 2 -15.23 14.90 -0.50
N LEU A 3 -15.40 13.57 -0.51
CA LEU A 3 -14.68 12.63 -1.40
C LEU A 3 -14.66 13.07 -2.88
N LYS A 4 -15.72 13.78 -3.31
CA LYS A 4 -15.87 14.34 -4.66
C LYS A 4 -14.85 15.45 -4.98
N GLU A 5 -14.43 16.23 -3.97
CA GLU A 5 -13.44 17.31 -4.13
C GLU A 5 -12.00 16.75 -4.12
N GLU A 6 -11.74 15.66 -3.42
CA GLU A 6 -10.43 14.97 -3.43
C GLU A 6 -10.17 14.27 -4.76
N PHE A 7 -11.19 13.64 -5.36
CA PHE A 7 -11.11 13.09 -6.72
C PHE A 7 -11.05 14.17 -7.81
N ALA A 8 -11.50 15.40 -7.53
CA ALA A 8 -11.40 16.53 -8.46
C ALA A 8 -10.02 17.21 -8.42
N THR A 9 -9.30 17.06 -7.31
CA THR A 9 -7.92 17.52 -7.21
C THR A 9 -7.05 16.52 -7.97
N ARG A 10 -6.55 16.87 -9.16
CA ARG A 10 -5.71 16.03 -10.04
C ARG A 10 -4.33 15.68 -9.44
N ASN A 11 -4.29 15.28 -8.18
CA ASN A 11 -3.09 14.94 -7.45
C ASN A 11 -2.90 13.43 -7.46
N PHE A 12 -1.83 12.97 -8.12
CA PHE A 12 -1.54 11.54 -8.27
C PHE A 12 -1.22 10.86 -6.93
N SER A 13 -0.84 11.64 -5.92
CA SER A 13 -0.66 11.16 -4.54
C SER A 13 -1.97 10.68 -3.90
N ILE A 14 -3.10 11.35 -4.16
CA ILE A 14 -4.40 10.99 -3.59
C ILE A 14 -4.93 9.71 -4.25
N TYR A 15 -4.81 9.62 -5.58
CA TYR A 15 -5.16 8.40 -6.31
C TYR A 15 -4.26 7.22 -5.89
N GLY A 16 -2.97 7.47 -5.67
CA GLY A 16 -2.04 6.48 -5.12
C GLY A 16 -2.48 5.95 -3.76
N GLN A 17 -2.90 6.83 -2.84
CA GLN A 17 -3.39 6.41 -1.53
C GLN A 17 -4.69 5.59 -1.60
N TRP A 18 -5.67 6.00 -2.42
CA TRP A 18 -6.90 5.23 -2.61
C TRP A 18 -6.65 3.86 -3.25
N LEU A 19 -5.77 3.80 -4.24
CA LEU A 19 -5.34 2.52 -4.83
C LEU A 19 -4.52 1.67 -3.85
N GLY A 20 -3.74 2.28 -2.96
CA GLY A 20 -3.03 1.60 -1.88
C GLY A 20 -4.01 0.94 -0.90
N VAL A 21 -5.04 1.67 -0.47
CA VAL A 21 -6.12 1.12 0.39
C VAL A 21 -6.87 -0.01 -0.33
N LEU A 22 -7.18 0.15 -1.61
CA LEU A 22 -7.80 -0.92 -2.40
C LEU A 22 -6.90 -2.15 -2.50
N SER A 23 -5.59 -1.94 -2.73
CA SER A 23 -4.59 -3.01 -2.80
C SER A 23 -4.46 -3.75 -1.47
N MET A 24 -4.56 -3.07 -0.33
CA MET A 24 -4.61 -3.69 1.00
C MET A 24 -5.82 -4.62 1.14
N ILE A 25 -7.02 -4.14 0.80
CA ILE A 25 -8.25 -4.94 0.89
C ILE A 25 -8.14 -6.17 -0.02
N LEU A 26 -7.63 -6.00 -1.24
CA LEU A 26 -7.43 -7.10 -2.18
C LEU A 26 -6.39 -8.09 -1.69
N CYS A 27 -5.24 -7.64 -1.17
CA CYS A 27 -4.22 -8.53 -0.61
C CYS A 27 -4.77 -9.35 0.56
N LEU A 28 -5.61 -8.76 1.41
CA LEU A 28 -6.23 -9.45 2.54
C LEU A 28 -7.29 -10.45 2.08
N ALA A 29 -8.21 -10.04 1.21
CA ALA A 29 -9.27 -10.90 0.69
C ALA A 29 -8.70 -12.08 -0.12
N LEU A 30 -7.77 -11.80 -1.04
CA LEU A 30 -7.15 -12.81 -1.90
C LEU A 30 -6.17 -13.70 -1.11
N GLY A 31 -5.46 -13.15 -0.13
CA GLY A 31 -4.60 -13.92 0.76
C GLY A 31 -5.38 -14.95 1.58
N ILE A 32 -6.52 -14.55 2.16
CA ILE A 32 -7.40 -15.49 2.89
C ILE A 32 -8.06 -16.48 1.93
N ALA A 33 -8.55 -16.03 0.77
CA ALA A 33 -9.24 -16.92 -0.17
C ALA A 33 -8.34 -18.05 -0.70
N ASN A 34 -7.06 -17.79 -0.89
CA ASN A 34 -6.12 -18.78 -1.45
C ASN A 34 -5.36 -19.59 -0.38
N ILE A 35 -5.58 -19.33 0.92
CA ILE A 35 -4.93 -20.09 2.01
C ILE A 35 -5.41 -21.54 2.08
N PHE A 36 -6.64 -21.82 1.61
CA PHE A 36 -7.27 -23.15 1.65
C PHE A 36 -6.85 -24.06 0.48
N THR A 37 -5.66 -23.87 -0.08
CA THR A 37 -5.14 -24.66 -1.21
C THR A 37 -4.11 -25.69 -0.77
N VAL A 38 -4.01 -26.82 -1.49
CA VAL A 38 -3.08 -27.94 -1.16
C VAL A 38 -1.62 -27.60 -1.51
N HIS A 39 -1.37 -26.48 -2.20
CA HIS A 39 -0.04 -26.08 -2.65
C HIS A 39 0.74 -25.34 -1.55
N LEU A 40 1.69 -26.02 -0.93
CA LEU A 40 2.50 -25.49 0.18
C LEU A 40 3.22 -24.16 -0.16
N LEU A 41 3.72 -24.02 -1.40
CA LEU A 41 4.35 -22.78 -1.87
C LEU A 41 3.35 -21.61 -1.93
N LEU A 42 2.11 -21.87 -2.33
CA LEU A 42 1.06 -20.86 -2.45
C LEU A 42 0.69 -20.32 -1.06
N ILE A 43 0.66 -21.18 -0.04
CA ILE A 43 0.44 -20.78 1.36
C ILE A 43 1.48 -19.75 1.83
N ILE A 44 2.76 -19.91 1.44
CA ILE A 44 3.82 -18.94 1.78
C ILE A 44 3.54 -17.59 1.10
N PHE A 45 3.16 -17.59 -0.18
CA PHE A 45 2.80 -16.35 -0.88
C PHE A 45 1.53 -15.70 -0.32
N CYS A 46 0.54 -16.49 0.13
CA CYS A 46 -0.62 -15.97 0.84
C CYS A 46 -0.22 -15.30 2.17
N ALA A 47 0.68 -15.91 2.93
CA ALA A 47 1.21 -15.31 4.16
C ALA A 47 1.95 -13.99 3.87
N LEU A 48 2.74 -13.94 2.78
CA LEU A 48 3.39 -12.70 2.33
C LEU A 48 2.39 -11.64 1.87
N ALA A 49 1.30 -12.02 1.19
CA ALA A 49 0.24 -11.10 0.78
C ALA A 49 -0.50 -10.52 2.00
N LEU A 50 -0.78 -11.35 3.02
CA LEU A 50 -1.37 -10.89 4.28
C LEU A 50 -0.43 -9.97 5.06
N ALA A 51 0.86 -10.32 5.13
CA ALA A 51 1.87 -9.46 5.73
C ALA A 51 1.98 -8.12 4.99
N SER A 52 1.94 -8.15 3.65
CA SER A 52 1.95 -6.95 2.80
C SER A 52 0.73 -6.08 3.05
N ALA A 53 -0.47 -6.66 3.22
CA ALA A 53 -1.67 -5.90 3.58
C ALA A 53 -1.50 -5.13 4.89
N LEU A 54 -0.91 -5.76 5.92
CA LEU A 54 -0.60 -5.09 7.19
C LEU A 54 0.43 -3.97 7.01
N VAL A 55 1.49 -4.20 6.23
CA VAL A 55 2.51 -3.17 5.95
C VAL A 55 1.89 -1.97 5.21
N ILE A 56 1.05 -2.23 4.20
CA ILE A 56 0.34 -1.20 3.42
C ILE A 56 -0.56 -0.37 4.32
N LEU A 57 -1.26 -1.00 5.28
CA LEU A 57 -2.09 -0.30 6.26
C LEU A 57 -1.30 0.76 7.05
N PHE A 58 -0.08 0.44 7.48
CA PHE A 58 0.79 1.40 8.18
C PHE A 58 1.38 2.47 7.26
N ILE A 59 1.66 2.14 6.01
CA ILE A 59 2.14 3.11 5.01
C ILE A 59 1.03 4.13 4.70
N GLU A 60 -0.22 3.69 4.56
CA GLU A 60 -1.32 4.56 4.15
C GLU A 60 -2.02 5.30 5.29
N ILE A 61 -2.03 4.74 6.50
CA ILE A 61 -2.64 5.35 7.68
C ILE A 61 -1.57 5.57 8.76
N PRO A 62 -0.75 6.63 8.67
CA PRO A 62 0.28 6.92 9.67
C PRO A 62 -0.28 7.23 11.06
N LEU A 63 -1.58 7.50 11.18
CA LEU A 63 -2.28 7.67 12.45
C LEU A 63 -2.28 6.37 13.30
N LEU A 64 -2.23 5.19 12.66
CA LEU A 64 -2.14 3.91 13.35
C LEU A 64 -0.79 3.72 14.06
N LEU A 65 0.30 4.27 13.54
CA LEU A 65 1.62 4.25 14.20
C LEU A 65 1.65 5.05 15.52
N ARG A 66 0.69 5.95 15.74
CA ARG A 66 0.59 6.73 16.98
C ARG A 66 -0.24 6.03 18.06
N ILE A 67 -1.16 5.15 17.65
CA ILE A 67 -2.09 4.46 18.55
C ILE A 67 -1.58 3.05 18.89
N CYS A 68 -0.95 2.37 17.93
CA CYS A 68 -0.34 1.07 18.16
C CYS A 68 1.06 1.26 18.76
N PRO A 69 1.40 0.60 19.89
CA PRO A 69 2.77 0.56 20.41
C PRO A 69 3.63 -0.32 19.49
N THR A 70 4.04 0.22 18.35
CA THR A 70 4.96 -0.43 17.41
C THR A 70 6.41 -0.22 17.83
N SER A 71 7.29 -1.14 17.44
CA SER A 71 8.71 -1.03 17.75
C SER A 71 9.31 0.23 17.11
N SER A 72 10.21 0.92 17.81
CA SER A 72 10.88 2.13 17.32
C SER A 72 11.63 1.92 15.99
N THR A 73 12.07 0.69 15.72
CA THR A 73 12.69 0.29 14.45
C THR A 73 11.68 0.24 13.30
N PHE A 74 10.46 -0.24 13.58
CA PHE A 74 9.36 -0.29 12.61
C PHE A 74 8.88 1.12 12.25
N ASP A 75 8.71 1.98 13.25
CA ASP A 75 8.33 3.38 13.04
C ASP A 75 9.37 4.12 12.18
N GLY A 76 10.66 3.89 12.46
CA GLY A 76 11.76 4.45 11.67
C GLY A 76 11.76 3.96 10.22
N PHE A 77 11.40 2.71 9.98
CA PHE A 77 11.27 2.14 8.63
C PHE A 77 10.11 2.77 7.86
N ILE A 78 8.92 2.86 8.47
CA ILE A 78 7.74 3.45 7.80
C ILE A 78 7.94 4.95 7.55
N ARG A 79 8.60 5.67 8.46
CA ARG A 79 8.95 7.09 8.24
C ARG A 79 9.85 7.30 7.02
N LYS A 80 10.81 6.40 6.76
CA LYS A 80 11.62 6.46 5.53
C LYS A 80 10.76 6.28 4.28
N ILE A 81 9.77 5.39 4.34
CA ILE A 81 8.82 5.11 3.25
C ILE A 81 7.80 6.25 3.05
N SER A 82 7.85 7.35 3.80
CA SER A 82 6.93 8.47 3.63
C SER A 82 7.09 9.21 2.28
N THR A 83 8.27 9.15 1.64
CA THR A 83 8.49 9.82 0.36
C THR A 83 7.82 9.09 -0.81
N ASN A 84 7.25 9.84 -1.77
CA ASN A 84 6.54 9.28 -2.93
C ASN A 84 7.37 8.24 -3.71
N TYR A 85 8.67 8.49 -3.86
CA TYR A 85 9.59 7.54 -4.52
C TYR A 85 9.79 6.25 -3.72
N MET A 86 9.92 6.34 -2.39
CA MET A 86 10.08 5.15 -1.56
C MET A 86 8.79 4.35 -1.44
N ARG A 87 7.62 5.00 -1.44
CA ARG A 87 6.32 4.32 -1.57
C ARG A 87 6.24 3.57 -2.88
N ALA A 88 6.55 4.22 -4.00
CA ALA A 88 6.55 3.59 -5.31
C ALA A 88 7.43 2.34 -5.34
N GLY A 89 8.64 2.42 -4.78
CA GLY A 89 9.56 1.28 -4.65
C GLY A 89 9.01 0.16 -3.76
N ALA A 90 8.42 0.48 -2.62
CA ALA A 90 7.83 -0.50 -1.71
C ALA A 90 6.66 -1.25 -2.38
N TYR A 91 5.74 -0.51 -3.02
CA TYR A 91 4.62 -1.10 -3.76
C TYR A 91 5.07 -1.93 -4.96
N ALA A 92 6.11 -1.49 -5.68
CA ALA A 92 6.68 -2.25 -6.78
C ALA A 92 7.31 -3.57 -6.30
N ALA A 93 8.05 -3.56 -5.18
CA ALA A 93 8.64 -4.76 -4.60
C ALA A 93 7.55 -5.77 -4.17
N MET A 94 6.48 -5.29 -3.51
CA MET A 94 5.34 -6.13 -3.13
C MET A 94 4.60 -6.69 -4.37
N ALA A 95 4.45 -5.88 -5.42
CA ALA A 95 3.85 -6.33 -6.68
C ALA A 95 4.68 -7.45 -7.34
N VAL A 96 6.02 -7.30 -7.39
CA VAL A 96 6.92 -8.32 -7.95
C VAL A 96 6.80 -9.64 -7.21
N ILE A 97 6.78 -9.62 -5.87
CA ILE A 97 6.60 -10.83 -5.04
C ILE A 97 5.29 -11.54 -5.42
N GLN A 98 4.22 -10.78 -5.64
CA GLN A 98 2.92 -11.31 -6.02
C GLN A 98 2.84 -11.82 -7.47
N PHE A 99 3.59 -11.21 -8.40
CA PHE A 99 3.73 -11.75 -9.75
C PHE A 99 4.57 -13.03 -9.77
N LEU A 100 5.60 -13.15 -8.92
CA LEU A 100 6.39 -14.38 -8.80
C LEU A 100 5.54 -15.58 -8.34
N SER A 101 4.53 -15.37 -7.49
CA SER A 101 3.62 -16.45 -7.08
C SER A 101 2.84 -17.04 -8.28
N THR A 102 2.59 -16.22 -9.30
CA THR A 102 1.83 -16.59 -10.50
C THR A 102 2.61 -17.52 -11.43
N ILE A 103 3.94 -17.45 -11.40
CA ILE A 103 4.82 -18.33 -12.19
C ILE A 103 4.65 -19.79 -11.76
N ILE A 104 4.37 -20.01 -10.47
CA ILE A 104 4.22 -21.34 -9.89
C ILE A 104 2.79 -21.84 -10.08
N VAL A 105 1.79 -21.03 -9.71
CA VAL A 105 0.37 -21.36 -9.86
C VAL A 105 -0.42 -20.12 -10.24
N THR A 106 -1.20 -20.21 -11.32
CA THR A 106 -2.18 -19.19 -11.68
C THR A 106 -3.26 -19.12 -10.61
N SER A 107 -3.27 -18.05 -9.83
CA SER A 107 -4.19 -17.84 -8.71
C SER A 107 -4.73 -16.42 -8.74
N SER A 108 -5.76 -16.15 -7.93
CA SER A 108 -6.36 -14.80 -7.88
C SER A 108 -5.42 -13.75 -7.26
N LEU A 109 -4.25 -14.15 -6.75
CA LEU A 109 -3.16 -13.28 -6.31
C LEU A 109 -2.67 -12.34 -7.43
N ILE A 110 -2.85 -12.69 -8.71
CA ILE A 110 -2.56 -11.82 -9.86
C ILE A 110 -3.28 -10.48 -9.73
N ALA A 111 -4.55 -10.49 -9.30
CA ALA A 111 -5.34 -9.27 -9.16
C ALA A 111 -4.69 -8.33 -8.12
N ALA A 112 -4.22 -8.85 -6.98
CA ALA A 112 -3.46 -8.05 -6.02
C ALA A 112 -2.18 -7.48 -6.64
N GLY A 113 -1.43 -8.27 -7.41
CA GLY A 113 -0.21 -7.81 -8.09
C GLY A 113 -0.46 -6.65 -9.06
N VAL A 114 -1.55 -6.73 -9.84
CA VAL A 114 -1.94 -5.66 -10.77
C VAL A 114 -2.29 -4.37 -10.01
N PHE A 115 -3.09 -4.44 -8.96
CA PHE A 115 -3.46 -3.24 -8.17
C PHE A 115 -2.26 -2.63 -7.42
N LEU A 116 -1.35 -3.45 -6.90
CA LEU A 116 -0.09 -2.99 -6.31
C LEU A 116 0.79 -2.29 -7.35
N SER A 117 0.86 -2.81 -8.58
CA SER A 117 1.61 -2.18 -9.67
C SER A 117 1.01 -0.84 -10.12
N LEU A 118 -0.33 -0.74 -10.20
CA LEU A 118 -1.02 0.51 -10.47
C LEU A 118 -0.74 1.55 -9.39
N THR A 119 -0.76 1.12 -8.12
CA THR A 119 -0.41 1.96 -6.97
C THR A 119 1.04 2.46 -7.06
N ALA A 120 1.99 1.57 -7.39
CA ALA A 120 3.39 1.94 -7.58
C ALA A 120 3.56 2.96 -8.72
N ILE A 121 2.88 2.78 -9.85
CA ILE A 121 2.91 3.72 -10.98
C ILE A 121 2.33 5.08 -10.57
N CYS A 122 1.21 5.11 -9.84
CA CYS A 122 0.63 6.37 -9.37
C CYS A 122 1.58 7.14 -8.44
N TYR A 123 2.24 6.45 -7.51
CA TYR A 123 3.24 7.07 -6.63
C TYR A 123 4.51 7.50 -7.36
N LEU A 124 4.96 6.72 -8.36
CA LEU A 124 6.09 7.08 -9.22
C LEU A 124 5.79 8.34 -10.02
N LEU A 125 4.60 8.41 -10.64
CA LEU A 125 4.16 9.58 -11.39
C LEU A 125 4.00 10.82 -10.50
N ALA A 126 3.53 10.65 -9.26
CA ALA A 126 3.49 11.74 -8.28
C ALA A 126 4.91 12.22 -7.92
N GLY A 127 5.86 11.30 -7.77
CA GLY A 127 7.28 11.61 -7.56
C GLY A 127 7.90 12.38 -8.73
N ILE A 128 7.72 11.87 -9.96
CA ILE A 128 8.26 12.49 -11.19
C ILE A 128 7.66 13.89 -11.42
N LYS A 129 6.37 14.08 -11.10
CA LYS A 129 5.71 15.38 -11.19
C LYS A 129 6.07 16.35 -10.06
N GLY A 130 6.93 15.96 -9.13
CA GLY A 130 7.33 16.79 -7.99
C GLY A 130 6.16 17.18 -7.09
N GLN A 131 5.06 16.41 -7.12
CA GLN A 131 3.90 16.71 -6.30
C GLN A 131 4.23 16.37 -4.85
N ALA A 132 4.07 17.33 -3.93
CA ALA A 132 4.16 17.07 -2.50
C ALA A 132 3.12 15.99 -2.13
N PHE A 133 3.51 15.06 -1.26
CA PHE A 133 2.61 14.04 -0.75
C PHE A 133 1.44 14.74 -0.03
N VAL A 134 0.24 14.63 -0.61
CA VAL A 134 -1.00 15.14 0.00
C VAL A 134 -1.84 13.92 0.33
N GLY A 135 -1.86 13.56 1.61
CA GLY A 135 -2.73 12.51 2.11
C GLY A 135 -4.18 12.98 2.20
N SER A 136 -5.12 12.09 1.88
CA SER A 136 -6.56 12.33 2.03
C SER A 136 -6.90 12.74 3.47
N LYS A 137 -7.79 13.74 3.60
CA LYS A 137 -8.25 14.26 4.90
C LYS A 137 -9.10 13.24 5.65
N THR A 138 -9.69 12.30 4.93
CA THR A 138 -10.53 11.24 5.50
C THR A 138 -9.71 10.14 6.17
N LEU A 139 -8.45 9.97 5.78
CA LEU A 139 -7.49 9.00 6.32
C LEU A 139 -6.48 9.63 7.30
N GLY A 140 -6.73 10.86 7.75
CA GLY A 140 -5.93 11.55 8.79
C GLY A 140 -4.89 12.56 8.27
N GLY A 141 -4.91 12.91 6.99
CA GLY A 141 -3.87 13.71 6.33
C GLY A 141 -3.70 15.16 6.83
N GLN A 142 -4.72 15.80 7.40
CA GLN A 142 -4.61 17.23 7.78
C GLN A 142 -4.21 17.53 9.23
N GLY A 143 -4.31 16.57 10.14
CA GLY A 143 -3.92 16.78 11.56
C GLY A 143 -2.56 16.22 11.93
N VAL A 144 -2.06 15.22 11.19
CA VAL A 144 -0.79 14.53 11.52
C VAL A 144 0.37 15.03 10.67
N ALA A 145 0.13 15.44 9.41
CA ALA A 145 1.18 15.92 8.51
C ALA A 145 1.79 17.28 8.96
N GLN A 146 1.09 18.09 9.76
CA GLN A 146 1.64 19.33 10.35
C GLN A 146 2.32 19.13 11.71
N MET A 147 2.27 17.93 12.31
CA MET A 147 2.98 17.63 13.57
C MET A 147 4.27 16.83 13.35
N ILE A 148 4.64 16.53 12.09
CA ILE A 148 5.95 15.96 11.71
C ILE A 148 6.82 17.11 11.19
N VAL A 149 6.91 18.20 11.96
CA VAL A 149 8.02 19.16 11.89
C VAL A 149 9.00 18.79 12.99
#